data_AF-A0A698FIA3-F1
#
_entry.id   AF-A0A698FIA3-F1
#
_cell.length_a   1.000
_cell.length_b   1.000
_cell.length_c   1.000
_cell.angle_alpha   90.00
_cell.angle_beta   90.00
_cell.angle_gamma   90.00
#
_symmetry.space_group_name_H-M   'P 1'
#
loop_
_entity.id
_entity.type
_entity.pdbx_description
1 polymer ?
#
loop_
_entity_poly.entity_id
_entity_poly.type
_entity_poly.pdbx_seq_one_letter_code
_entity_poly.pdbx_strand_id
1 'polypeptide(L)'
;MENIEFEKKLQELELNKKDFVKIVGMPYQTLMNWKSKGETPTWVDTWLEQYEEEKTFSNVKGKITINKTTMENTRELLKQKYLMLNLRKPQDCLKLSYQYHQVKVNTYFDYYENTFNLFLVLNYEKYYYFTPLNIDNLIVKNPYLNDVPKEILKQILDNGSLKDFYDNMREHMIHDDVQKSNYEDYEFKNGLKSNKNNDKNPFLSHLRKTPMSENHLNFLNTQFNISKYILQRIRAKGYTIVTTANFSERKSLTLILNESSIRL
;
A
#
# COMPACT_ATOMS: atom_id res chain seq x y z
N MET A 1 -1.08 19.31 -34.69
CA MET A 1 0.03 20.25 -34.38
C MET A 1 0.84 20.62 -35.62
N GLU A 2 1.65 21.68 -35.55
CA GLU A 2 2.63 21.99 -36.60
C GLU A 2 3.75 20.94 -36.64
N ASN A 3 4.37 20.73 -37.80
CA ASN A 3 5.43 19.73 -37.95
C ASN A 3 6.65 20.02 -37.06
N ILE A 4 6.97 21.29 -36.82
CA ILE A 4 8.08 21.69 -35.95
C ILE A 4 7.81 21.26 -34.50
N GLU A 5 6.57 21.46 -34.02
CA GLU A 5 6.15 21.05 -32.68
C GLU A 5 6.18 19.53 -32.52
N PHE A 6 5.76 18.80 -33.56
CA PHE A 6 5.86 17.34 -33.62
C PHE A 6 7.30 16.84 -33.47
N GLU A 7 8.24 17.43 -34.23
CA GLU A 7 9.64 17.04 -34.15
C GLU A 7 10.26 17.34 -32.77
N LYS A 8 9.86 18.45 -32.15
CA LYS A 8 10.29 18.81 -30.79
C LYS A 8 9.76 17.83 -29.74
N LYS A 9 8.45 17.51 -29.77
CA LYS A 9 7.86 16.53 -28.82
C LYS A 9 8.52 15.16 -28.94
N LEU A 10 8.83 14.71 -30.15
CA LEU A 10 9.56 13.45 -30.36
C LEU A 10 10.93 13.47 -29.65
N GLN A 11 11.67 14.58 -29.72
CA GLN A 11 12.95 14.73 -29.03
C GLN A 11 12.79 14.72 -27.51
N GLU A 12 11.81 15.45 -26.96
CA GLU A 12 11.49 15.47 -25.52
C GLU A 12 11.13 14.05 -25.01
N LEU A 13 10.47 13.26 -25.85
CA LEU A 13 10.10 11.87 -25.57
C LEU A 13 11.22 10.86 -25.89
N GLU A 14 12.43 11.32 -26.23
CA GLU A 14 13.57 10.50 -26.66
C GLU A 14 13.20 9.48 -27.75
N LEU A 15 12.24 9.82 -28.61
CA LEU A 15 11.70 8.97 -29.66
C LEU A 15 12.15 9.52 -31.01
N ASN A 16 12.79 8.70 -31.85
CA ASN A 16 13.12 9.14 -33.20
C ASN A 16 11.98 8.83 -34.19
N LYS A 17 11.99 9.49 -35.36
CA LYS A 17 10.94 9.35 -36.39
C LYS A 17 10.77 7.91 -36.88
N LYS A 18 11.86 7.12 -36.94
CA LYS A 18 11.79 5.73 -37.40
C LYS A 18 11.07 4.85 -36.38
N ASP A 19 11.34 5.07 -35.10
CA ASP A 19 10.69 4.37 -34.02
C ASP A 19 9.22 4.76 -33.92
N PHE A 20 8.90 6.05 -34.02
CA PHE A 20 7.51 6.53 -34.07
C PHE A 20 6.70 5.81 -35.17
N VAL A 21 7.17 5.81 -36.42
CA VAL A 21 6.40 5.18 -37.53
C VAL A 21 6.25 3.68 -37.34
N LYS A 22 7.24 3.04 -36.71
CA LYS A 22 7.20 1.61 -36.41
C LYS A 22 6.17 1.29 -35.33
N ILE A 23 6.06 2.11 -34.29
CA ILE A 23 5.13 1.90 -33.18
C ILE A 23 3.68 2.12 -33.65
N VAL A 24 3.41 3.18 -34.42
CA VAL A 24 2.06 3.47 -34.92
C VAL A 24 1.68 2.65 -36.15
N GLY A 25 2.59 1.80 -36.66
CA GLY A 25 2.33 0.90 -37.78
C GLY A 25 2.11 1.61 -39.12
N MET A 26 2.80 2.73 -39.37
CA MET A 26 2.65 3.51 -40.60
C MET A 26 3.90 3.45 -41.50
N PRO A 27 3.75 3.57 -42.84
CA PRO A 27 4.89 3.72 -43.74
C PRO A 27 5.65 5.04 -43.49
N TYR A 28 6.99 5.00 -43.49
CA TYR A 28 7.82 6.20 -43.29
C TYR A 28 7.54 7.32 -44.31
N GLN A 29 7.22 6.94 -45.55
CA GLN A 29 6.86 7.89 -46.61
C GLN A 29 5.64 8.75 -46.24
N THR A 30 4.69 8.19 -45.49
CA THR A 30 3.50 8.92 -45.03
C THR A 30 3.88 10.03 -44.05
N LEU A 31 4.88 9.82 -43.20
CA LEU A 31 5.40 10.85 -42.29
C LEU A 31 6.14 11.96 -43.05
N MET A 32 6.89 11.62 -44.10
CA MET A 32 7.55 12.62 -44.97
C MET A 32 6.53 13.54 -45.66
N ASN A 33 5.36 13.01 -46.01
CA ASN A 33 4.28 13.79 -46.62
C ASN A 33 3.61 14.78 -45.64
N TRP A 34 3.75 14.60 -44.33
CA TRP A 34 3.27 15.57 -43.34
C TRP A 34 4.20 16.78 -43.28
N LYS A 35 5.51 16.54 -43.40
CA LYS A 35 6.50 17.62 -43.46
C LYS A 35 6.28 18.54 -44.65
N SER A 36 5.94 18.00 -45.82
CA SER A 36 5.64 18.81 -47.01
C SER A 36 4.32 19.58 -46.90
N LYS A 37 3.37 19.10 -46.07
CA LYS A 37 2.10 19.78 -45.79
C LYS A 37 2.16 20.75 -44.61
N GLY A 38 3.23 20.74 -43.82
CA GLY A 38 3.43 21.61 -42.66
C GLY A 38 2.72 21.18 -41.37
N GLU A 39 1.80 20.22 -41.45
CA GLU A 39 0.92 19.83 -40.34
C GLU A 39 0.85 18.31 -40.16
N THR A 40 0.60 17.87 -38.93
CA THR A 40 0.31 16.47 -38.60
C THR A 40 -1.20 16.18 -38.59
N PRO A 41 -1.62 14.93 -38.83
CA PRO A 41 -2.98 14.52 -38.54
C PRO A 41 -3.35 14.71 -37.06
N THR A 42 -4.61 15.06 -36.79
CA THR A 42 -5.11 15.38 -35.44
C THR A 42 -4.85 14.27 -34.40
N TRP A 43 -4.88 13.00 -34.81
CA TRP A 43 -4.66 11.88 -33.90
C TRP A 43 -3.23 11.82 -33.34
N VAL A 44 -2.26 12.44 -34.02
CA VAL A 44 -0.84 12.41 -33.61
C VAL A 44 -0.66 13.12 -32.27
N ASP A 45 -1.42 14.18 -32.02
CA ASP A 45 -1.37 14.95 -30.77
C ASP A 45 -1.80 14.06 -29.60
N THR A 46 -2.94 13.39 -29.73
CA THR A 46 -3.47 12.44 -28.73
C THR A 46 -2.53 11.24 -28.52
N TRP A 47 -1.92 10.72 -29.60
CA TRP A 47 -0.99 9.60 -29.48
C TRP A 47 0.27 9.97 -28.70
N LEU A 48 0.83 11.16 -28.94
CA LEU A 48 2.03 11.62 -28.23
C LEU A 48 1.76 11.85 -26.74
N GLU A 49 0.60 12.39 -26.39
CA GLU A 49 0.17 12.53 -24.99
C GLU A 49 0.05 11.16 -24.31
N GLN A 50 -0.60 10.20 -24.97
CA GLN A 50 -0.71 8.82 -24.45
C GLN A 50 0.66 8.15 -24.33
N TYR A 51 1.55 8.33 -25.30
CA TYR A 51 2.90 7.76 -25.27
C TYR A 51 3.74 8.37 -24.14
N GLU A 52 3.60 9.66 -23.88
CA GLU A 52 4.24 10.35 -22.75
C GLU A 52 3.75 9.82 -21.40
N GLU A 53 2.43 9.66 -21.25
CA GLU A 53 1.81 9.03 -20.09
C GLU A 53 2.28 7.58 -19.91
N GLU A 54 2.36 6.80 -20.97
CA GLU A 54 2.83 5.41 -20.93
C GLU A 54 4.32 5.32 -20.63
N LYS A 55 5.16 6.23 -21.15
CA LYS A 55 6.60 6.27 -20.89
C LYS A 55 6.90 6.69 -19.45
N THR A 56 6.22 7.71 -18.94
CA THR A 56 6.30 8.12 -17.53
C THR A 56 5.81 6.99 -16.63
N PHE A 57 4.68 6.35 -16.96
CA PHE A 57 4.15 5.18 -16.24
C PHE A 57 5.09 3.98 -16.31
N SER A 58 5.81 3.76 -17.42
CA SER A 58 6.77 2.67 -17.61
C SER A 58 8.08 2.92 -16.86
N ASN A 59 8.57 4.15 -16.81
CA ASN A 59 9.72 4.54 -15.99
C ASN A 59 9.42 4.44 -14.49
N VAL A 60 8.20 4.81 -14.10
CA VAL A 60 7.67 4.58 -12.76
C VAL A 60 7.54 3.09 -12.48
N LYS A 61 7.01 2.28 -13.42
CA LYS A 61 6.97 0.81 -13.32
C LYS A 61 8.35 0.18 -13.21
N GLY A 62 9.38 0.66 -13.92
CA GLY A 62 10.74 0.11 -13.85
C GLY A 62 11.39 0.30 -12.48
N LYS A 63 11.25 1.51 -11.89
CA LYS A 63 11.66 1.78 -10.50
C LYS A 63 10.79 1.03 -9.48
N ILE A 64 9.49 0.92 -9.74
CA ILE A 64 8.58 0.09 -8.96
C ILE A 64 8.99 -1.37 -9.04
N THR A 65 9.41 -1.93 -10.17
CA THR A 65 9.79 -3.34 -10.31
C THR A 65 11.04 -3.66 -9.49
N ILE A 66 12.07 -2.81 -9.52
CA ILE A 66 13.29 -3.01 -8.72
C ILE A 66 12.99 -2.93 -7.21
N ASN A 67 12.19 -1.94 -6.78
CA ASN A 67 11.77 -1.84 -5.39
C ASN A 67 10.78 -2.95 -4.98
N LYS A 68 9.88 -3.35 -5.88
CA LYS A 68 8.89 -4.42 -5.69
C LYS A 68 9.57 -5.78 -5.54
N THR A 69 10.67 -6.08 -6.24
CA THR A 69 11.41 -7.33 -6.01
C THR A 69 12.04 -7.37 -4.61
N THR A 70 12.63 -6.28 -4.12
CA THR A 70 13.18 -6.20 -2.75
C THR A 70 12.10 -6.15 -1.67
N MET A 71 10.92 -5.58 -1.98
CA MET A 71 9.82 -5.39 -1.04
C MET A 71 8.79 -6.54 -1.01
N GLU A 72 8.55 -7.23 -2.12
CA GLU A 72 7.88 -8.54 -2.12
C GLU A 72 8.68 -9.54 -1.27
N ASN A 73 10.02 -9.43 -1.31
CA ASN A 73 10.89 -10.13 -0.38
C ASN A 73 10.68 -9.69 1.07
N THR A 74 10.37 -8.42 1.39
CA THR A 74 10.13 -7.99 2.78
C THR A 74 8.93 -8.68 3.42
N ARG A 75 7.80 -8.80 2.70
CA ARG A 75 6.60 -9.49 3.22
C ARG A 75 6.88 -10.97 3.51
N GLU A 76 7.51 -11.66 2.57
CA GLU A 76 7.85 -13.07 2.77
C GLU A 76 8.98 -13.24 3.80
N LEU A 77 9.94 -12.33 3.89
CA LEU A 77 10.98 -12.29 4.92
C LEU A 77 10.36 -12.16 6.32
N LEU A 78 9.44 -11.20 6.53
CA LEU A 78 8.76 -11.03 7.81
C LEU A 78 7.95 -12.27 8.19
N LYS A 79 7.26 -12.89 7.21
CA LYS A 79 6.57 -14.17 7.41
C LYS A 79 7.54 -15.28 7.78
N GLN A 80 8.68 -15.42 7.10
CA GLN A 80 9.70 -16.42 7.42
C GLN A 80 10.23 -16.21 8.85
N LYS A 81 10.59 -14.97 9.23
CA LYS A 81 11.03 -14.63 10.59
C LYS A 81 9.95 -14.99 11.62
N TYR A 82 8.68 -14.70 11.35
CA TYR A 82 7.55 -15.03 12.23
C TYR A 82 7.40 -16.55 12.43
N LEU A 83 7.48 -17.32 11.34
CA LEU A 83 7.36 -18.78 11.36
C LEU A 83 8.56 -19.45 12.07
N MET A 84 9.78 -18.97 11.82
CA MET A 84 11.00 -19.49 12.48
C MET A 84 10.97 -19.31 14.00
N LEU A 85 10.38 -18.22 14.48
CA LEU A 85 10.22 -17.94 15.92
C LEU A 85 9.05 -18.69 16.57
N ASN A 86 8.34 -19.55 15.83
CA ASN A 86 7.20 -20.35 16.29
C ASN A 86 6.12 -19.51 17.00
N LEU A 87 5.82 -18.34 16.47
CA LEU A 87 4.75 -17.45 16.94
C LEU A 87 3.39 -18.01 16.50
N ARG A 88 2.54 -18.40 17.45
CA ARG A 88 1.30 -19.14 17.14
C ARG A 88 0.08 -18.66 17.93
N LYS A 89 0.30 -17.96 19.04
CA LYS A 89 -0.82 -17.48 19.85
C LYS A 89 -1.45 -16.23 19.21
N PRO A 90 -2.74 -15.95 19.43
CA PRO A 90 -3.43 -14.79 18.85
C PRO A 90 -2.74 -13.45 19.16
N GLN A 91 -2.01 -13.37 20.28
CA GLN A 91 -1.26 -12.20 20.71
C GLN A 91 0.15 -12.08 20.15
N ASP A 92 0.74 -13.16 19.63
CA ASP A 92 2.16 -13.18 19.26
C ASP A 92 2.40 -12.30 18.02
N CYS A 93 3.48 -11.53 18.02
CA CYS A 93 3.86 -10.71 16.89
C CYS A 93 5.38 -10.48 16.83
N LEU A 94 5.85 -9.99 15.69
CA LEU A 94 7.15 -9.37 15.53
C LEU A 94 7.04 -7.88 15.82
N LYS A 95 8.03 -7.31 16.49
CA LYS A 95 8.16 -5.87 16.73
C LYS A 95 9.46 -5.35 16.14
N LEU A 96 9.37 -4.24 15.43
CA LEU A 96 10.50 -3.40 15.04
C LEU A 96 10.29 -2.05 15.71
N SER A 97 11.34 -1.52 16.34
CA SER A 97 11.31 -0.24 17.04
C SER A 97 12.58 0.54 16.74
N TYR A 98 12.42 1.76 16.23
CA TYR A 98 13.52 2.66 15.93
C TYR A 98 13.09 4.11 16.12
N GLN A 99 14.03 5.04 15.95
CA GLN A 99 13.81 6.46 16.11
C GLN A 99 13.85 7.14 14.73
N TYR A 100 12.81 7.90 14.39
CA TYR A 100 12.79 8.78 13.22
C TYR A 100 12.62 10.22 13.70
N HIS A 101 13.67 11.04 13.55
CA HIS A 101 13.77 12.34 14.23
C HIS A 101 13.43 12.22 15.73
N GLN A 102 12.40 12.90 16.20
CA GLN A 102 11.95 12.84 17.59
C GLN A 102 10.82 11.82 17.82
N VAL A 103 10.35 11.14 16.78
CA VAL A 103 9.26 10.16 16.86
C VAL A 103 9.83 8.76 17.03
N LYS A 104 9.39 8.07 18.06
CA LYS A 104 9.63 6.63 18.21
C LYS A 104 8.64 5.89 17.31
N VAL A 105 9.18 5.14 16.34
CA VAL A 105 8.40 4.36 15.39
C VAL A 105 8.41 2.91 15.84
N ASN A 106 7.23 2.34 16.04
CA ASN A 106 7.06 0.93 16.34
C ASN A 106 6.16 0.30 15.29
N THR A 107 6.63 -0.76 14.65
CA THR A 107 5.80 -1.57 13.75
C THR A 107 5.62 -2.96 14.32
N TYR A 108 4.39 -3.47 14.25
CA TYR A 108 4.03 -4.80 14.73
C TYR A 108 3.52 -5.61 13.55
N PHE A 109 4.13 -6.77 13.33
CA PHE A 109 3.79 -7.66 12.23
C PHE A 109 3.40 -9.04 12.75
N ASP A 110 2.38 -9.64 12.15
CA ASP A 110 2.09 -11.05 12.35
C ASP A 110 1.55 -11.73 11.09
N TYR A 111 1.68 -13.06 11.07
CA TYR A 111 1.09 -13.93 10.07
C TYR A 111 0.19 -14.98 10.73
N TYR A 112 -0.78 -14.52 11.53
CA TYR A 112 -1.70 -15.41 12.26
C TYR A 112 -2.70 -16.09 11.30
N GLU A 113 -2.65 -17.42 11.26
CA GLU A 113 -3.55 -18.27 10.46
C GLU A 113 -3.73 -17.77 9.02
N ASN A 114 -2.60 -17.59 8.33
CA ASN A 114 -2.50 -17.16 6.94
C ASN A 114 -2.97 -15.73 6.62
N THR A 115 -3.18 -14.90 7.64
CA THR A 115 -3.54 -13.48 7.48
C THR A 115 -2.35 -12.61 7.83
N PHE A 116 -1.94 -11.74 6.91
CA PHE A 116 -0.91 -10.73 7.17
C PHE A 116 -1.54 -9.53 7.88
N ASN A 117 -0.94 -9.10 9.00
CA ASN A 117 -1.31 -7.85 9.63
C ASN A 117 -0.05 -7.05 9.95
N LEU A 118 -0.15 -5.74 9.73
CA LEU A 118 0.90 -4.78 10.03
C LEU A 118 0.25 -3.60 10.74
N PHE A 119 0.81 -3.21 11.89
CA PHE A 119 0.34 -2.07 12.67
C PHE A 119 1.49 -1.10 12.87
N LEU A 120 1.18 0.19 12.75
CA LEU A 120 2.09 1.29 13.03
C LEU A 120 1.65 2.00 14.31
N VAL A 121 2.59 2.14 15.24
CA VAL A 121 2.48 3.01 16.41
C VAL A 121 3.57 4.06 16.35
N LEU A 122 3.15 5.32 16.36
CA LEU A 122 4.05 6.46 16.50
C LEU A 122 3.89 7.03 17.90
N ASN A 123 5.01 7.29 18.56
CA ASN A 123 5.04 7.96 19.85
C ASN A 123 5.96 9.20 19.78
N TYR A 124 5.44 10.33 20.25
CA TYR A 124 6.21 11.56 20.46
C TYR A 124 5.75 12.20 21.76
N GLU A 125 6.63 12.22 22.76
CA GLU A 125 6.30 12.65 24.12
C GLU A 125 5.05 11.91 24.65
N LYS A 126 3.99 12.66 25.00
CA LYS A 126 2.69 12.12 25.45
C LYS A 126 1.74 11.74 24.30
N TYR A 127 2.10 12.05 23.06
CA TYR A 127 1.24 11.82 21.90
C TYR A 127 1.49 10.43 21.33
N TYR A 128 0.38 9.75 21.03
CA TYR A 128 0.38 8.44 20.40
C TYR A 128 -0.49 8.50 19.15
N TYR A 129 -0.08 7.72 18.16
CA TYR A 129 -0.84 7.46 16.96
C TYR A 129 -0.80 5.98 16.66
N PHE A 130 -1.95 5.42 16.29
CA PHE A 130 -2.09 4.03 15.90
C PHE A 130 -2.84 3.92 14.59
N THR A 131 -2.31 3.12 13.68
CA THR A 131 -3.03 2.72 12.47
C THR A 131 -2.64 1.30 12.05
N PRO A 132 -3.60 0.47 11.60
CA PRO A 132 -3.26 -0.64 10.73
C PRO A 132 -2.65 -0.12 9.42
N LEU A 133 -1.89 -0.98 8.75
CA LEU A 133 -1.33 -0.75 7.44
C LEU A 133 -1.48 -2.04 6.62
N ASN A 134 -1.85 -1.90 5.35
CA ASN A 134 -1.76 -3.00 4.41
C ASN A 134 -0.34 -3.07 3.86
N ILE A 135 0.34 -4.21 4.10
CA ILE A 135 1.74 -4.40 3.71
C ILE A 135 1.92 -4.33 2.19
N ASP A 136 0.96 -4.83 1.40
CA ASP A 136 1.04 -4.79 -0.07
C ASP A 136 0.89 -3.35 -0.58
N ASN A 137 0.03 -2.56 0.07
CA ASN A 137 -0.08 -1.13 -0.23
C ASN A 137 1.18 -0.37 0.13
N LEU A 138 1.79 -0.66 1.28
CA LEU A 138 3.05 -0.03 1.71
C LEU A 138 4.21 -0.32 0.75
N ILE A 139 4.18 -1.49 0.11
CA ILE A 139 5.14 -1.89 -0.94
C ILE A 139 4.99 -1.05 -2.21
N VAL A 140 3.74 -0.84 -2.64
CA VAL A 140 3.46 -0.23 -3.94
C VAL A 140 3.33 1.30 -3.87
N LYS A 141 2.94 1.84 -2.72
CA LYS A 141 2.66 3.27 -2.52
C LYS A 141 2.88 3.69 -1.07
N ASN A 142 2.88 4.99 -0.83
CA ASN A 142 2.87 5.55 0.52
C ASN A 142 1.41 5.65 1.01
N PRO A 143 0.99 4.88 2.02
CA PRO A 143 -0.35 5.02 2.59
C PRO A 143 -0.59 6.43 3.11
N TYR A 144 -1.85 6.87 3.11
CA TYR A 144 -2.22 8.12 3.76
C TYR A 144 -2.49 7.87 5.24
N LEU A 145 -1.88 8.67 6.12
CA LEU A 145 -2.08 8.58 7.57
C LEU A 145 -3.21 9.54 8.00
N ASN A 146 -4.40 8.99 8.26
CA ASN A 146 -5.54 9.76 8.76
C ASN A 146 -5.40 10.04 10.26
N ASP A 147 -5.78 11.25 10.68
CA ASP A 147 -5.91 11.67 12.09
C ASP A 147 -4.62 11.62 12.92
N VAL A 148 -3.46 11.82 12.27
CA VAL A 148 -2.18 11.93 12.98
C VAL A 148 -2.20 13.18 13.86
N PRO A 149 -1.85 13.09 15.15
CA PRO A 149 -1.66 14.26 16.01
C PRO A 149 -0.69 15.26 15.36
N LYS A 150 -1.00 16.55 15.41
CA LYS A 150 -0.22 17.59 14.73
C LYS A 150 1.25 17.60 15.19
N GLU A 151 1.47 17.26 16.45
CA GLU A 151 2.78 17.17 17.09
C GLU A 151 3.63 16.06 16.47
N ILE A 152 3.04 14.90 16.17
CA ILE A 152 3.71 13.81 15.45
C ILE A 152 3.86 14.18 13.98
N LEU A 153 2.79 14.70 13.35
CA LEU A 153 2.75 15.00 11.92
C LEU A 153 3.88 15.95 11.50
N LYS A 154 4.16 16.99 12.30
CA LYS A 154 5.25 17.94 12.06
C LYS A 154 6.65 17.30 12.05
N GLN A 155 6.83 16.18 12.74
CA GLN A 155 8.12 15.49 12.84
C GLN A 155 8.32 14.47 11.70
N ILE A 156 7.23 13.96 11.13
CA ILE A 156 7.27 12.93 10.08
C ILE A 156 7.11 13.49 8.67
N LEU A 157 6.72 14.76 8.52
CA LEU A 157 6.67 15.44 7.24
C LEU A 157 8.03 16.06 6.90
N ASP A 158 8.53 15.78 5.70
CA ASP A 158 9.61 16.53 5.07
C ASP A 158 9.04 17.32 3.89
N ASN A 159 9.13 18.65 3.92
CA ASN A 159 8.55 19.56 2.92
C ASN A 159 7.08 19.24 2.56
N GLY A 160 6.28 18.86 3.56
CA GLY A 160 4.86 18.51 3.37
C GLY A 160 4.62 17.09 2.82
N SER A 161 5.66 16.27 2.69
CA SER A 161 5.60 14.91 2.17
C SER A 161 5.96 13.88 3.24
N LEU A 162 5.27 12.73 3.22
CA LEU A 162 5.62 11.55 4.03
C LEU A 162 6.63 10.63 3.33
N LYS A 163 7.16 11.03 2.16
CA LYS A 163 8.00 10.15 1.34
C LYS A 163 9.23 9.67 2.10
N ASP A 164 9.97 10.60 2.72
CA ASP A 164 11.19 10.27 3.46
C ASP A 164 10.91 9.34 4.65
N PHE A 165 9.87 9.65 5.43
CA PHE A 165 9.40 8.80 6.53
C PHE A 165 9.11 7.36 6.07
N TYR A 166 8.41 7.20 4.95
CA TYR A 166 8.12 5.87 4.42
C TYR A 166 9.33 5.16 3.82
N ASP A 167 10.24 5.89 3.16
CA ASP A 167 11.49 5.32 2.66
C ASP A 167 12.34 4.81 3.84
N ASN A 168 12.50 5.61 4.88
CA ASN A 168 13.18 5.21 6.11
C ASN A 168 12.52 3.98 6.77
N MET A 169 11.19 3.95 6.89
CA MET A 169 10.49 2.81 7.47
C MET A 169 10.73 1.52 6.67
N ARG A 170 10.75 1.60 5.34
CA ARG A 170 11.04 0.44 4.49
C ARG A 170 12.46 -0.05 4.67
N GLU A 171 13.45 0.85 4.74
CA GLU A 171 14.84 0.51 5.00
C GLU A 171 15.01 -0.27 6.31
N HIS A 172 14.39 0.20 7.40
CA HIS A 172 14.42 -0.52 8.68
C HIS A 172 13.68 -1.86 8.62
N MET A 173 12.56 -1.97 7.89
CA MET A 173 11.87 -3.26 7.72
C MET A 173 12.70 -4.30 6.97
N ILE A 174 13.61 -3.87 6.10
CA ILE A 174 14.49 -4.75 5.31
C ILE A 174 15.75 -5.12 6.10
N HIS A 175 16.40 -4.13 6.70
CA HIS A 175 17.77 -4.27 7.22
C HIS A 175 17.85 -4.54 8.72
N ASP A 176 16.85 -4.12 9.50
CA ASP A 176 16.92 -4.28 10.95
C ASP A 176 16.42 -5.65 11.41
N ASP A 177 16.92 -6.04 12.58
CA ASP A 177 16.42 -7.20 13.29
C ASP A 177 15.08 -6.90 13.96
N VAL A 178 14.12 -7.77 13.68
CA VAL A 178 12.80 -7.77 14.31
C VAL A 178 12.85 -8.61 15.58
N GLN A 179 12.21 -8.12 16.63
CA GLN A 179 12.15 -8.77 17.93
C GLN A 179 10.86 -9.58 18.07
N LYS A 180 10.92 -10.71 18.78
CA LYS A 180 9.72 -11.40 19.26
C LYS A 180 8.99 -10.52 20.28
N SER A 181 7.69 -10.35 20.10
CA SER A 181 6.83 -9.55 21.00
C SER A 181 5.41 -10.12 21.05
N ASN A 182 4.49 -9.37 21.66
CA ASN A 182 3.07 -9.64 21.65
C ASN A 182 2.25 -8.32 21.82
N TYR A 183 0.93 -8.39 21.65
CA TYR A 183 0.06 -7.21 21.77
C TYR A 183 -0.20 -6.73 23.21
N GLU A 184 0.45 -7.32 24.21
CA GLU A 184 0.54 -6.72 25.56
C GLU A 184 1.69 -5.70 25.68
N ASP A 185 2.50 -5.53 24.62
CA ASP A 185 3.56 -4.54 24.55
C ASP A 185 3.06 -3.12 24.89
N TYR A 186 3.83 -2.41 25.71
CA TYR A 186 3.46 -1.11 26.26
C TYR A 186 3.10 -0.08 25.18
N GLU A 187 3.92 0.00 24.12
CA GLU A 187 3.73 0.96 23.04
C GLU A 187 2.48 0.60 22.23
N PHE A 188 2.27 -0.69 21.95
CA PHE A 188 1.07 -1.17 21.26
C PHE A 188 -0.20 -0.79 22.04
N LYS A 189 -0.23 -1.07 23.35
CA LYS A 189 -1.40 -0.77 24.20
C LYS A 189 -1.69 0.73 24.26
N ASN A 190 -0.67 1.58 24.38
CA ASN A 190 -0.88 3.03 24.42
C ASN A 190 -1.25 3.61 23.06
N GLY A 191 -0.64 3.11 21.98
CA GLY A 191 -1.07 3.37 20.61
C GLY A 191 -2.54 3.05 20.43
N LEU A 192 -2.96 1.83 20.78
CA LEU A 192 -4.34 1.40 20.63
C LEU A 192 -5.32 2.21 21.48
N LYS A 193 -4.96 2.60 22.72
CA LYS A 193 -5.77 3.50 23.55
C LYS A 193 -5.95 4.89 22.94
N SER A 194 -4.97 5.37 22.17
CA SER A 194 -5.06 6.66 21.48
C SER A 194 -6.03 6.62 20.30
N ASN A 195 -6.36 5.43 19.80
CA ASN A 195 -7.32 5.25 18.74
C ASN A 195 -8.75 5.52 19.24
N LYS A 196 -9.21 6.77 19.06
CA LYS A 196 -10.57 7.20 19.42
C LYS A 196 -11.65 6.67 18.47
N ASN A 197 -11.26 6.06 17.35
CA ASN A 197 -12.19 5.57 16.35
C ASN A 197 -12.25 4.04 16.37
N ASN A 198 -13.40 3.49 16.81
CA ASN A 198 -13.64 2.04 16.84
C ASN A 198 -13.47 1.38 15.45
N ASP A 199 -13.50 2.18 14.38
CA ASP A 199 -13.27 1.74 13.02
C ASP A 199 -11.81 1.38 12.71
N LYS A 200 -10.85 1.49 13.64
CA LYS A 200 -9.44 1.05 13.41
C LYS A 200 -9.03 -0.14 14.28
N ASN A 201 -9.98 -0.91 14.77
CA ASN A 201 -9.70 -2.09 15.58
C ASN A 201 -8.77 -3.09 14.84
N PRO A 202 -7.69 -3.59 15.47
CA PRO A 202 -6.63 -4.38 14.83
C PRO A 202 -6.98 -5.83 14.49
N PHE A 203 -8.02 -6.41 15.08
CA PHE A 203 -8.25 -7.85 14.97
C PHE A 203 -9.61 -8.16 14.39
N LEU A 204 -9.71 -9.24 13.60
CA LEU A 204 -11.00 -9.77 13.16
C LEU A 204 -11.63 -10.58 14.29
N SER A 205 -12.94 -10.45 14.49
CA SER A 205 -13.66 -11.13 15.59
C SER A 205 -14.67 -12.16 15.07
N HIS A 206 -15.71 -11.74 14.34
CA HIS A 206 -16.79 -12.61 13.89
C HIS A 206 -17.57 -11.99 12.73
N LEU A 207 -18.54 -12.74 12.17
CA LEU A 207 -19.52 -12.20 11.22
C LEU A 207 -20.80 -11.77 11.95
N ARG A 208 -21.24 -10.55 11.70
CA ARG A 208 -22.56 -10.07 12.09
C ARG A 208 -23.53 -10.20 10.90
N LYS A 209 -24.76 -10.66 11.16
CA LYS A 209 -25.81 -10.81 10.13
C LYS A 209 -26.44 -9.46 9.78
N THR A 210 -25.65 -8.63 9.11
CA THR A 210 -26.07 -7.37 8.52
C THR A 210 -25.17 -7.11 7.32
N PRO A 211 -25.69 -6.68 6.16
CA PRO A 211 -24.83 -6.35 5.01
C PRO A 211 -23.81 -5.25 5.36
N MET A 212 -22.56 -5.48 4.98
CA MET A 212 -21.46 -4.51 5.15
C MET A 212 -21.72 -3.21 4.39
N SER A 213 -21.41 -2.06 5.01
CA SER A 213 -21.43 -0.76 4.33
C SER A 213 -20.23 -0.61 3.38
N GLU A 214 -20.33 0.27 2.38
CA GLU A 214 -19.20 0.54 1.47
C GLU A 214 -18.00 1.13 2.23
N ASN A 215 -18.23 1.98 3.23
CA ASN A 215 -17.17 2.57 4.05
C ASN A 215 -16.41 1.49 4.83
N HIS A 216 -17.12 0.56 5.47
CA HIS A 216 -16.48 -0.54 6.21
C HIS A 216 -15.75 -1.52 5.28
N LEU A 217 -16.29 -1.74 4.08
CA LEU A 217 -15.63 -2.54 3.05
C LEU A 217 -14.30 -1.90 2.62
N ASN A 218 -14.31 -0.59 2.33
CA ASN A 218 -13.10 0.14 1.95
C ASN A 218 -12.09 0.18 3.10
N PHE A 219 -12.54 0.30 4.35
CA PHE A 219 -11.70 0.14 5.53
C PHE A 219 -11.02 -1.24 5.57
N LEU A 220 -11.77 -2.34 5.50
CA LEU A 220 -11.20 -3.68 5.54
C LEU A 220 -10.26 -3.95 4.37
N ASN A 221 -10.58 -3.46 3.17
CA ASN A 221 -9.71 -3.62 2.00
C ASN A 221 -8.39 -2.85 2.15
N THR A 222 -8.46 -1.61 2.65
CA THR A 222 -7.28 -0.76 2.79
C THR A 222 -6.39 -1.18 3.95
N GLN A 223 -6.93 -1.84 4.97
CA GLN A 223 -6.23 -2.14 6.22
C GLN A 223 -5.84 -3.61 6.43
N PHE A 224 -6.64 -4.58 5.98
CA PHE A 224 -6.50 -5.99 6.39
C PHE A 224 -5.98 -6.95 5.31
N ASN A 225 -5.36 -6.45 4.24
CA ASN A 225 -4.93 -7.28 3.09
C ASN A 225 -6.05 -8.22 2.55
N ILE A 226 -7.34 -7.91 2.80
CA ILE A 226 -8.48 -8.67 2.30
C ILE A 226 -8.92 -8.07 0.97
N SER A 227 -9.03 -8.91 -0.07
CA SER A 227 -9.40 -8.43 -1.39
C SER A 227 -10.84 -7.90 -1.43
N LYS A 228 -11.07 -6.87 -2.25
CA LYS A 228 -12.40 -6.29 -2.49
C LYS A 228 -13.41 -7.35 -2.94
N TYR A 229 -12.96 -8.32 -3.74
CA TYR A 229 -13.77 -9.45 -4.19
C TYR A 229 -14.32 -10.29 -3.02
N ILE A 230 -13.45 -10.69 -2.08
CA ILE A 230 -13.86 -11.46 -0.90
C ILE A 230 -14.88 -10.66 -0.08
N LEU A 231 -14.59 -9.38 0.18
CA LEU A 231 -15.46 -8.51 0.97
C LEU A 231 -16.84 -8.30 0.31
N GLN A 232 -16.88 -8.15 -1.01
CA GLN A 232 -18.13 -8.04 -1.77
C GLN A 232 -18.97 -9.33 -1.66
N ARG A 233 -18.33 -10.51 -1.68
CA ARG A 233 -19.06 -11.79 -1.49
C ARG A 233 -19.63 -11.92 -0.09
N ILE A 234 -18.88 -11.52 0.94
CA ILE A 234 -19.37 -11.50 2.33
C ILE A 234 -20.57 -10.56 2.45
N ARG A 235 -20.46 -9.36 1.87
CA ARG A 235 -21.55 -8.37 1.82
C ARG A 235 -22.78 -8.90 1.11
N ALA A 236 -22.62 -9.54 -0.04
CA ALA A 236 -23.72 -10.12 -0.83
C ALA A 236 -24.47 -11.23 -0.08
N LYS A 237 -23.80 -11.95 0.83
CA LYS A 237 -24.43 -12.91 1.75
C LYS A 237 -25.11 -12.26 2.96
N GLY A 238 -25.10 -10.93 3.05
CA GLY A 238 -25.72 -10.16 4.12
C GLY A 238 -24.92 -10.16 5.42
N TYR A 239 -23.59 -10.23 5.33
CA TYR A 239 -22.71 -10.22 6.50
C TYR A 239 -21.76 -9.02 6.52
N THR A 240 -21.32 -8.70 7.73
CA THR A 240 -20.26 -7.72 8.04
C THR A 240 -19.20 -8.41 8.88
N ILE A 241 -17.93 -8.29 8.52
CA ILE A 241 -16.82 -8.69 9.40
C ILE A 241 -16.71 -7.64 10.52
N VAL A 242 -16.83 -8.09 11.76
CA VAL A 242 -16.64 -7.28 12.95
C VAL A 242 -15.17 -7.32 13.38
N THR A 243 -14.62 -6.18 13.75
CA THR A 243 -13.26 -6.04 14.27
C THR A 243 -13.26 -5.75 15.77
N THR A 244 -12.21 -6.16 16.48
CA THR A 244 -12.03 -6.01 17.93
C THR A 244 -10.63 -5.50 18.27
N ALA A 245 -10.51 -4.81 19.39
CA ALA A 245 -9.25 -4.40 20.00
C ALA A 245 -8.65 -5.50 20.89
N ASN A 246 -9.46 -6.48 21.29
CA ASN A 246 -9.05 -7.56 22.19
C ASN A 246 -8.51 -8.74 21.39
N PHE A 247 -7.20 -9.00 21.47
CA PHE A 247 -6.60 -10.15 20.78
C PHE A 247 -7.15 -11.50 21.28
N SER A 248 -7.75 -11.56 22.47
CA SER A 248 -8.37 -12.81 22.98
C SER A 248 -9.66 -13.17 22.24
N GLU A 249 -10.30 -12.20 21.58
CA GLU A 249 -11.48 -12.39 20.72
C GLU A 249 -11.11 -12.55 19.25
N ARG A 250 -9.80 -12.52 18.93
CA ARG A 250 -9.29 -12.60 17.56
C ARG A 250 -9.62 -13.96 16.96
N LYS A 251 -10.20 -13.94 15.76
CA LYS A 251 -10.37 -15.11 14.90
C LYS A 251 -9.64 -14.90 13.57
N SER A 252 -9.23 -15.99 12.93
CA SER A 252 -8.70 -15.94 11.58
C SER A 252 -9.80 -15.68 10.55
N LEU A 253 -9.43 -15.11 9.41
CA LEU A 253 -10.36 -14.92 8.31
C LEU A 253 -10.91 -16.27 7.83
N THR A 254 -10.09 -17.31 7.77
CA THR A 254 -10.52 -18.66 7.38
C THR A 254 -11.60 -19.20 8.30
N LEU A 255 -11.43 -19.09 9.63
CA LEU A 255 -12.43 -19.53 10.60
C LEU A 255 -13.75 -18.76 10.42
N ILE A 256 -13.67 -17.45 10.29
CA ILE A 256 -14.82 -16.54 10.07
C ILE A 256 -15.59 -16.92 8.78
N LEU A 257 -14.89 -17.24 7.70
CA LEU A 257 -15.52 -17.57 6.41
C LEU A 257 -16.14 -18.97 6.39
N ASN A 258 -15.50 -19.94 7.06
CA ASN A 258 -16.01 -21.31 7.18
C ASN A 258 -17.33 -21.36 7.94
N GLU A 259 -17.48 -20.57 9.00
CA GLU A 259 -18.74 -20.43 9.76
C GLU A 259 -19.94 -20.00 8.87
N SER A 260 -19.69 -19.40 7.70
CA SER A 260 -20.73 -18.95 6.75
C SER A 260 -20.69 -19.63 5.37
N SER A 261 -19.99 -20.76 5.26
CA SER A 261 -19.86 -21.52 4.00
C SER A 261 -19.39 -20.63 2.83
N ILE A 262 -18.51 -19.66 3.09
CA ILE A 262 -17.91 -18.80 2.07
C ILE A 262 -16.56 -19.41 1.69
N ARG A 263 -16.48 -20.07 0.52
CA ARG A 263 -15.20 -20.56 -0.01
C ARG A 263 -14.43 -19.41 -0.65
N LEU A 264 -13.16 -19.24 -0.26
CA LEU A 264 -12.19 -18.33 -0.87
C LEU A 264 -12.02 -18.65 -2.37
#